data_AF-A0A426DH30-F1
#
_entry.id   AF-A0A426DH30-F1
#
_cell.length_a   1.000
_cell.length_b   1.000
_cell.length_c   1.000
_cell.angle_alpha   90.00
_cell.angle_beta   90.00
_cell.angle_gamma   90.00
#
_symmetry.space_group_name_H-M   'P 1'
#
loop_
_entity.id
_entity.type
_entity.pdbx_description
1 polymer ?
#
loop_
_entity_poly.entity_id
_entity_poly.type
_entity_poly.pdbx_seq_one_letter_code
_entity_poly.pdbx_strand_id
1 'polypeptide(L)'
;MVDQSKIAEIFNDFMSLYLGREQMGIEELCKRHDYHRMLMGLLSNLDEAAKIPVPVVMKECYEVYKKYRNREMTEPDYEALIEETRKLSDKWKSNKWCTRILVELVGLLEEDDKERRRIAEEVEREMEEMEEKMLRQENAA
;
A
#
# COMPACT_ATOMS: atom_id res chain seq x y z
N MET A 1 6.28 4.62 -7.88
CA MET A 1 4.86 4.27 -7.65
C MET A 1 4.78 2.85 -7.12
N VAL A 2 3.81 2.54 -6.27
CA VAL A 2 3.68 1.21 -5.65
C VAL A 2 3.22 0.18 -6.68
N ASP A 3 3.98 -0.91 -6.81
CA ASP A 3 3.65 -2.02 -7.71
C ASP A 3 2.49 -2.86 -7.14
N GLN A 4 1.31 -2.69 -7.73
CA GLN A 4 0.08 -3.35 -7.32
C GLN A 4 0.10 -4.86 -7.53
N SER A 5 0.80 -5.32 -8.57
CA SER A 5 0.96 -6.74 -8.86
C SER A 5 1.85 -7.38 -7.81
N LYS A 6 2.93 -6.68 -7.40
CA LYS A 6 3.79 -7.15 -6.32
C LYS A 6 3.06 -7.25 -4.98
N ILE A 7 2.20 -6.28 -4.63
CA ILE A 7 1.38 -6.38 -3.41
C ILE A 7 0.42 -7.57 -3.48
N ALA A 8 -0.23 -7.80 -4.63
CA ALA A 8 -1.12 -8.94 -4.81
C ALA A 8 -0.37 -10.28 -4.69
N GLU A 9 0.82 -10.40 -5.28
CA GLU A 9 1.70 -11.57 -5.13
C GLU A 9 2.06 -11.82 -3.66
N ILE A 10 2.48 -10.78 -2.92
CA ILE A 10 2.82 -10.91 -1.49
C ILE A 10 1.64 -11.49 -0.69
N PHE A 11 0.42 -11.00 -0.92
CA PHE A 11 -0.77 -11.50 -0.23
C PHE A 11 -1.06 -12.96 -0.59
N ASN A 12 -0.92 -13.34 -1.86
CA ASN A 12 -1.16 -14.70 -2.33
C ASN A 12 -0.14 -15.70 -1.77
N ASP A 13 1.15 -15.33 -1.78
CA ASP A 13 2.22 -16.18 -1.29
C ASP A 13 2.13 -16.31 0.24
N PHE A 14 1.86 -15.22 0.97
CA PHE A 14 1.59 -15.29 2.41
C PHE A 14 0.41 -16.22 2.73
N MET A 15 -0.70 -16.15 1.99
CA MET A 15 -1.84 -17.05 2.23
C MET A 15 -1.52 -18.50 1.92
N SER A 16 -0.72 -18.75 0.89
CA SER A 16 -0.29 -20.10 0.52
C SER A 16 0.59 -20.70 1.61
N LEU A 17 1.50 -19.90 2.17
CA LEU A 17 2.28 -20.25 3.36
C LEU A 17 1.38 -20.48 4.59
N TYR A 18 0.52 -19.52 4.93
CA TYR A 18 -0.33 -19.57 6.14
C TYR A 18 -1.27 -20.78 6.14
N LEU A 19 -1.80 -21.16 4.98
CA LEU A 19 -2.68 -22.32 4.82
C LEU A 19 -1.92 -23.65 4.66
N GLY A 20 -0.58 -23.64 4.69
CA GLY A 20 0.24 -24.84 4.51
C GLY A 20 0.12 -25.46 3.12
N ARG A 21 -0.18 -24.65 2.09
CA ARG A 21 -0.32 -25.09 0.70
C ARG A 21 0.98 -25.05 -0.08
N GLU A 22 1.95 -24.27 0.39
CA GLU A 22 3.26 -24.14 -0.22
C GLU A 22 4.32 -24.84 0.64
N GLN A 23 5.30 -25.48 0.01
CA GLN A 23 6.46 -26.07 0.71
C GLN A 23 7.57 -25.06 0.99
N MET A 24 7.41 -23.82 0.51
CA MET A 24 8.36 -22.73 0.70
C MET A 24 8.48 -22.33 2.17
N GLY A 25 9.71 -22.18 2.65
CA GLY A 25 9.99 -21.66 4.00
C GLY A 25 9.90 -20.14 4.08
N ILE A 26 9.71 -19.61 5.30
CA ILE A 26 9.60 -18.17 5.56
C ILE A 26 10.81 -17.39 5.01
N GLU A 27 12.03 -17.88 5.21
CA GLU A 27 13.25 -17.21 4.75
C GLU A 27 13.33 -17.09 3.23
N GLU A 28 12.88 -18.13 2.51
CA GLU A 28 12.84 -18.13 1.06
C GLU A 28 11.76 -17.18 0.54
N LEU A 29 10.60 -17.15 1.19
CA LEU A 29 9.53 -16.19 0.89
C LEU A 29 10.01 -14.74 1.10
N CYS A 30 10.69 -14.46 2.21
CA CYS A 30 11.26 -13.13 2.47
C CYS A 30 12.23 -12.70 1.36
N LYS A 31 13.13 -13.58 0.93
CA LYS A 31 14.07 -13.29 -0.17
C LYS A 31 13.38 -13.06 -1.51
N ARG A 32 12.35 -13.84 -1.85
CA ARG A 32 11.55 -13.67 -3.08
C ARG A 32 10.94 -12.28 -3.20
N HIS A 33 10.54 -11.69 -2.07
CA HIS A 33 9.96 -10.35 -2.03
C HIS A 33 10.93 -9.28 -1.51
N ASP A 34 12.24 -9.56 -1.48
CA ASP A 34 13.26 -8.61 -1.01
C ASP A 34 12.91 -7.97 0.35
N TYR A 35 12.42 -8.78 1.28
CA TYR A 35 12.00 -8.35 2.61
C TYR A 35 10.99 -7.18 2.60
N HIS A 36 10.13 -7.13 1.57
CA HIS A 36 9.16 -6.06 1.38
C HIS A 36 8.36 -5.79 2.67
N ARG A 37 8.23 -4.51 3.03
CA ARG A 37 7.54 -4.04 4.25
C ARG A 37 6.18 -4.70 4.51
N MET A 38 5.37 -4.86 3.46
CA MET A 38 4.06 -5.51 3.55
C MET A 38 4.18 -6.98 3.98
N LEU A 39 5.14 -7.74 3.42
CA LEU A 39 5.38 -9.12 3.82
C LEU A 39 5.85 -9.19 5.27
N MET A 40 6.78 -8.31 5.66
CA MET A 40 7.25 -8.24 7.04
C MET A 40 6.11 -7.89 8.03
N GLY A 41 5.17 -7.06 7.61
CA GLY A 41 3.94 -6.78 8.36
C GLY A 41 3.06 -8.02 8.52
N LEU A 42 2.82 -8.77 7.44
CA LEU A 42 2.03 -10.01 7.46
C LEU A 42 2.64 -11.10 8.34
N LEU A 43 3.97 -11.20 8.37
CA LEU A 43 4.72 -12.17 9.18
C LEU A 43 4.91 -11.75 10.65
N SER A 44 4.60 -10.51 11.00
CA SER A 44 4.66 -10.05 12.40
C SER A 44 3.42 -10.54 13.17
N ASN A 45 3.48 -10.62 14.51
CA ASN A 45 2.32 -10.91 15.37
C ASN A 45 1.47 -12.14 14.97
N LEU A 46 2.10 -13.22 14.47
CA LEU A 46 1.39 -14.42 14.01
C LEU A 46 0.61 -15.13 15.12
N ASP A 47 1.03 -14.97 16.38
CA ASP A 47 0.30 -15.43 17.55
C ASP A 47 -1.08 -14.76 17.70
N GLU A 48 -1.18 -13.47 17.31
CA GLU A 48 -2.45 -12.74 17.27
C GLU A 48 -3.27 -13.11 16.03
N ALA A 49 -2.60 -13.37 14.90
CA ALA A 49 -3.26 -13.84 13.68
C ALA A 49 -4.03 -15.15 13.92
N ALA A 50 -3.44 -16.09 14.67
CA ALA A 50 -4.05 -17.37 15.01
C ALA A 50 -5.37 -17.26 15.81
N LYS A 51 -5.69 -16.08 16.37
CA LYS A 51 -6.90 -15.84 17.18
C LYS A 51 -8.11 -15.37 16.34
N ILE A 52 -7.91 -15.12 15.05
CA ILE A 52 -8.92 -14.56 14.14
C ILE A 52 -8.96 -15.34 12.81
N PRO A 53 -10.06 -15.26 12.04
CA PRO A 53 -10.16 -15.92 10.74
C PRO A 53 -9.33 -15.17 9.68
N VAL A 54 -8.03 -15.43 9.63
CA VAL A 54 -7.05 -14.78 8.73
C VAL A 54 -7.52 -14.62 7.28
N PRO A 55 -8.07 -15.64 6.59
CA PRO A 55 -8.53 -15.46 5.20
C PRO A 55 -9.61 -14.38 5.05
N VAL A 56 -10.50 -14.25 6.04
CA VAL A 56 -11.56 -13.25 6.03
C VAL A 56 -10.99 -11.87 6.32
N VAL A 57 -10.19 -11.75 7.38
CA VAL A 57 -9.59 -10.47 7.79
C VAL A 57 -8.68 -9.92 6.69
N MET A 58 -7.87 -10.78 6.07
CA MET A 58 -6.96 -10.38 5.00
C MET A 58 -7.74 -9.85 3.79
N LYS A 59 -8.83 -10.53 3.39
CA LYS A 59 -9.69 -10.07 2.31
C LYS A 59 -10.27 -8.69 2.63
N GLU A 60 -10.80 -8.49 3.83
CA GLU A 60 -11.37 -7.21 4.24
C GLU A 60 -10.34 -6.08 4.24
N CYS A 61 -9.14 -6.31 4.78
CA CYS A 61 -8.05 -5.33 4.74
C CYS A 61 -7.65 -4.99 3.30
N TYR A 62 -7.53 -6.01 2.44
CA TYR A 62 -7.15 -5.82 1.05
C TYR A 62 -8.20 -5.06 0.24
N GLU A 63 -9.50 -5.25 0.52
CA GLU A 63 -10.57 -4.48 -0.13
C GLU A 63 -10.51 -2.98 0.24
N VAL A 64 -10.13 -2.64 1.49
CA VAL A 64 -9.85 -1.24 1.85
C VAL A 64 -8.72 -0.70 0.99
N TYR A 65 -7.59 -1.40 0.91
CA TYR A 65 -6.46 -0.99 0.06
C TYR A 65 -6.85 -0.78 -1.42
N LYS A 66 -7.61 -1.73 -1.99
CA LYS A 66 -8.08 -1.65 -3.39
C LYS A 66 -8.98 -0.45 -3.67
N LYS A 67 -9.74 0.02 -2.68
CA LYS A 67 -10.65 1.16 -2.82
C LYS A 67 -9.91 2.50 -2.97
N TYR A 68 -8.73 2.61 -2.37
CA TYR A 68 -7.95 3.86 -2.32
C TYR A 68 -6.71 3.86 -3.22
N ARG A 69 -6.20 2.70 -3.64
CA ARG A 69 -5.02 2.64 -4.54
C ARG A 69 -5.26 3.34 -5.88
N ASN A 70 -4.19 3.86 -6.47
CA ASN A 70 -4.21 4.53 -7.79
C ASN A 70 -5.16 5.74 -7.88
N ARG A 71 -5.37 6.45 -6.78
CA ARG A 71 -6.18 7.66 -6.73
C ARG A 71 -5.32 8.80 -6.22
N GLU A 72 -5.58 10.00 -6.72
CA GLU A 72 -5.10 11.22 -6.08
C GLU A 72 -5.97 11.48 -4.86
N MET A 73 -5.36 11.47 -3.67
CA MET A 73 -6.10 11.54 -2.42
C MET A 73 -6.21 12.97 -1.92
N THR A 74 -7.45 13.38 -1.62
CA THR A 74 -7.72 14.63 -0.89
C THR A 74 -7.72 14.40 0.62
N GLU A 75 -7.65 15.47 1.41
CA GLU A 75 -7.76 15.38 2.88
C GLU A 75 -9.05 14.64 3.34
N PRO A 76 -10.24 14.90 2.76
CA PRO A 76 -11.43 14.08 3.03
C PRO A 76 -11.29 12.59 2.67
N ASP A 77 -10.54 12.24 1.61
CA ASP A 77 -10.28 10.83 1.29
C ASP A 77 -9.41 10.16 2.36
N TYR A 78 -8.41 10.87 2.90
CA TYR A 78 -7.59 10.39 4.01
C TYR A 78 -8.42 10.20 5.29
N GLU A 79 -9.26 11.17 5.65
CA GLU A 79 -10.15 11.03 6.82
C GLU A 79 -11.06 9.81 6.68
N ALA A 80 -11.62 9.58 5.48
CA ALA A 80 -12.44 8.42 5.20
C ALA A 80 -11.65 7.10 5.29
N LEU A 81 -10.42 7.06 4.77
CA LEU A 81 -9.53 5.90 4.86
C LEU A 81 -9.20 5.57 6.33
N ILE A 82 -8.84 6.58 7.13
CA ILE A 82 -8.53 6.39 8.55
C ILE A 82 -9.76 5.92 9.33
N GLU A 83 -10.94 6.48 9.06
CA GLU A 83 -12.16 6.04 9.72
C GLU A 83 -12.56 4.60 9.33
N GLU A 84 -12.38 4.22 8.07
CA GLU A 84 -12.68 2.86 7.59
C GLU A 84 -11.71 1.82 8.19
N THR A 85 -10.41 2.14 8.23
CA THR A 85 -9.40 1.28 8.87
C THR A 85 -9.63 1.17 10.38
N ARG A 86 -10.02 2.25 11.06
CA ARG A 86 -10.42 2.22 12.49
C ARG A 86 -11.59 1.28 12.73
N LYS A 87 -12.68 1.44 11.98
CA LYS A 87 -13.86 0.56 12.07
C LYS A 87 -13.51 -0.92 11.84
N LEU A 88 -12.63 -1.18 10.88
CA LEU A 88 -12.18 -2.54 10.59
C LEU A 88 -11.31 -3.11 11.72
N SER A 89 -10.41 -2.31 12.29
CA SER A 89 -9.63 -2.68 13.48
C SER A 89 -10.56 -3.00 14.66
N ASP A 90 -11.54 -2.14 14.95
CA ASP A 90 -12.49 -2.32 16.04
C ASP A 90 -13.37 -3.56 15.85
N LYS A 91 -13.83 -3.82 14.62
CA LYS A 91 -14.57 -5.05 14.27
C LYS A 91 -13.79 -6.30 14.66
N TRP A 92 -12.47 -6.29 14.49
CA TRP A 92 -11.58 -7.38 14.88
C TRP A 92 -11.00 -7.20 16.29
N LYS A 93 -11.70 -6.44 17.15
CA LYS A 93 -11.36 -6.19 18.56
C LYS A 93 -9.94 -5.63 18.75
N SER A 94 -9.49 -4.81 17.81
CA SER A 94 -8.14 -4.24 17.77
C SER A 94 -7.05 -5.31 17.87
N ASN A 95 -7.28 -6.44 17.19
CA ASN A 95 -6.29 -7.49 17.05
C ASN A 95 -5.01 -6.93 16.41
N LYS A 96 -3.86 -7.13 17.08
CA LYS A 96 -2.60 -6.47 16.70
C LYS A 96 -2.11 -6.87 15.30
N TRP A 97 -2.40 -8.09 14.85
CA TRP A 97 -2.06 -8.53 13.50
C TRP A 97 -2.89 -7.77 12.45
N CYS A 98 -4.21 -7.69 12.66
CA CYS A 98 -5.11 -6.90 11.82
C CYS A 98 -4.68 -5.43 11.75
N THR A 99 -4.47 -4.78 12.90
CA THR A 99 -4.03 -3.38 12.97
C THR A 99 -2.71 -3.17 12.24
N ARG A 100 -1.76 -4.11 12.37
CA ARG A 100 -0.46 -4.01 11.70
C ARG A 100 -0.59 -4.06 10.17
N ILE A 101 -1.44 -4.92 9.64
CA ILE A 101 -1.71 -4.99 8.20
C ILE A 101 -2.33 -3.70 7.68
N LEU A 102 -3.31 -3.16 8.41
CA LEU A 102 -3.96 -1.90 8.03
C LEU A 102 -2.96 -0.75 7.99
N VAL A 103 -2.05 -0.66 8.96
CA VAL A 103 -0.97 0.33 8.97
C VAL A 103 -0.05 0.18 7.75
N GLU A 104 0.35 -1.05 7.42
CA GLU A 104 1.20 -1.27 6.24
C GLU A 104 0.50 -0.87 4.95
N LEU A 105 -0.79 -1.20 4.79
CA LEU A 105 -1.57 -0.83 3.61
C LEU A 105 -1.78 0.68 3.50
N VAL A 106 -2.07 1.38 4.60
CA VAL A 106 -2.19 2.84 4.62
C VAL A 106 -0.88 3.47 4.19
N GLY A 107 0.25 3.04 4.74
CA GLY A 107 1.53 3.63 4.35
C GLY A 107 1.95 3.29 2.91
N LEU A 108 1.40 2.25 2.27
CA LEU A 108 1.58 2.01 0.83
C LEU A 108 0.77 3.00 0.00
N LEU A 109 -0.44 3.35 0.45
CA LEU A 109 -1.27 4.37 -0.21
C LEU A 109 -0.64 5.76 -0.11
N GLU A 110 -0.11 6.12 1.06
CA GLU A 110 0.63 7.37 1.27
C GLU A 110 1.89 7.46 0.39
N GLU A 111 2.62 6.36 0.24
CA GLU A 111 3.80 6.29 -0.62
C GLU A 111 3.44 6.47 -2.10
N ASP A 112 2.37 5.83 -2.57
CA ASP A 112 1.90 5.98 -3.95
C ASP A 112 1.41 7.41 -4.25
N ASP A 113 0.63 8.01 -3.34
CA ASP A 113 0.13 9.38 -3.49
C ASP A 113 1.28 10.42 -3.49
N LYS A 114 2.24 10.28 -2.57
CA LYS A 114 3.41 11.16 -2.50
C LYS A 114 4.24 11.12 -3.78
N GLU A 115 4.46 9.92 -4.34
CA GLU A 115 5.20 9.78 -5.57
C GLU A 115 4.45 10.36 -6.77
N ARG A 116 3.12 10.21 -6.83
CA ARG A 116 2.30 10.84 -7.87
C ARG A 116 2.37 12.36 -7.81
N ARG A 117 2.25 12.95 -6.62
CA ARG A 117 2.37 14.40 -6.43
C ARG A 117 3.75 14.89 -6.86
N ARG A 118 4.81 14.18 -6.49
CA ARG A 118 6.18 14.50 -6.95
C ARG A 118 6.28 14.52 -8.48
N ILE A 119 5.74 13.50 -9.16
CA ILE A 119 5.76 13.44 -10.63
C ILE A 119 4.96 14.60 -11.23
N ALA A 120 3.78 14.92 -10.67
CA ALA A 120 2.96 16.04 -11.14
C ALA A 120 3.70 17.38 -11.01
N GLU A 121 4.33 17.64 -9.86
CA GLU A 121 5.13 18.85 -9.61
C GLU A 121 6.38 18.94 -10.51
N GLU A 122 6.99 17.80 -10.88
CA GLU A 122 8.13 17.76 -11.81
C GLU A 122 7.69 18.10 -13.23
N VAL A 123 6.58 17.50 -13.69
CA VAL A 123 5.99 17.78 -15.01
C VAL A 123 5.54 19.24 -15.13
N GLU A 124 4.90 19.80 -14.11
CA GLU A 124 4.48 21.20 -14.10
C GLU A 124 5.67 22.15 -14.24
N ARG A 125 6.75 21.91 -13.47
CA ARG A 125 7.99 22.70 -13.58
C ARG A 125 8.65 22.60 -14.95
N GLU A 126 8.71 21.41 -15.54
CA GLU A 126 9.25 21.24 -16.89
C GLU A 126 8.43 21.99 -17.95
N MET A 127 7.09 22.01 -17.81
CA MET A 127 6.20 22.78 -18.68
C MET A 127 6.43 24.29 -18.54
N GLU A 128 6.49 24.81 -17.31
CA GLU A 128 6.78 26.23 -17.04
C GLU A 128 8.14 26.65 -17.63
N GLU A 129 9.18 25.84 -17.45
CA GLU A 129 10.49 26.11 -18.03
C GLU A 129 10.47 26.12 -19.57
N MET A 130 9.70 25.23 -20.19
CA MET A 130 9.57 25.20 -21.65
C MET A 130 8.80 26.43 -22.16
N GLU A 131 7.72 26.83 -21.50
CA GLU A 131 6.96 28.04 -21.82
C GLU A 131 7.83 29.29 -21.70
N GLU A 132 8.60 29.43 -20.62
CA GLU A 132 9.56 30.53 -20.47
C GLU A 132 10.61 30.54 -21.58
N LYS A 133 11.16 29.38 -21.95
CA LYS A 133 12.15 29.27 -23.03
C LYS A 133 11.55 29.68 -24.38
N MET A 134 10.32 29.29 -24.67
CA MET A 134 9.61 29.69 -25.89
C MET A 134 9.35 31.20 -25.91
N LEU A 135 8.82 31.77 -24.83
CA LEU A 135 8.56 33.22 -24.72
C LEU A 135 9.86 34.04 -24.88
N ARG A 136 10.99 33.57 -24.35
CA ARG A 136 12.29 34.25 -24.53
C ARG A 136 12.78 34.18 -25.97
N GLN A 137 12.53 33.08 -26.69
CA GLN A 137 12.89 32.94 -28.09
C GLN A 137 12.01 33.82 -29.00
N GLU A 138 10.70 33.90 -28.74
CA GLU A 138 9.79 34.76 -29.49
C GLU A 138 10.10 36.25 -29.31
N ASN A 139 10.45 36.68 -28.08
CA ASN A 139 10.83 38.07 -27.82
C ASN A 139 12.24 38.44 -28.34
N ALA A 140 13.05 37.45 -28.73
CA ALA A 140 14.39 37.64 -29.28
C ALA A 140 14.44 37.57 -30.82
N ALA A 141 13.31 37.25 -31.48
CA ALA A 141 13.15 37.19 -32.93
C ALA A 141 12.50 38.48 -33.48
#